data_AF-A0A6N6JIU6-F1
#
_entry.id   AF-A0A6N6JIU6-F1
#
_cell.length_a   1.000
_cell.length_b   1.000
_cell.length_c   1.000
_cell.angle_alpha   90.00
_cell.angle_beta   90.00
_cell.angle_gamma   90.00
#
_symmetry.space_group_name_H-M   'P 1'
#
loop_
_entity.id
_entity.type
_entity.pdbx_description
1 polymer ?
#
loop_
_entity_poly.entity_id
_entity_poly.type
_entity_poly.pdbx_seq_one_letter_code
_entity_poly.pdbx_strand_id
1 'polypeptide(L)' 'MPEPDLTILVCKTKGAFLLRPDKDNRHRSIDGPFCDGWPISHMVGDPETGVMWAGDNGET' A
#
# COMPACT_ATOMS: atom_id res chain seq x y z
N MET A 1 23.62 4.95 -9.22
CA MET A 1 22.51 4.00 -9.02
C MET A 1 21.25 4.83 -8.83
N PRO A 2 20.16 4.60 -9.58
CA PRO A 2 18.90 5.26 -9.25
C PRO A 2 18.49 4.85 -7.83
N GLU A 3 17.97 5.80 -7.07
CA GLU A 3 17.37 5.49 -5.77
C GLU A 3 16.13 4.61 -6.00
N PRO A 4 15.89 3.59 -5.15
CA PRO A 4 14.72 2.75 -5.30
C PRO A 4 13.44 3.55 -5.08
N ASP A 5 12.45 3.37 -5.95
CA ASP A 5 11.13 3.97 -5.78
C ASP A 5 10.47 3.40 -4.52
N LEU A 6 10.20 4.26 -3.54
CA LEU A 6 9.60 3.87 -2.27
C LEU A 6 8.06 3.88 -2.38
N THR A 7 7.43 2.76 -2.09
CA THR A 7 5.98 2.68 -1.87
C THR A 7 5.71 2.14 -0.47
N ILE A 8 4.93 2.89 0.31
CA ILE A 8 4.49 2.50 1.65
C ILE A 8 3.09 1.92 1.55
N LEU A 9 2.92 0.68 2.01
CA LEU A 9 1.64 -0.02 2.06
C LEU A 9 0.94 0.29 3.38
N VAL A 10 -0.30 0.77 3.31
CA VAL A 10 -1.08 1.13 4.51
C VAL A 10 -2.39 0.35 4.51
N CYS A 11 -2.56 -0.47 5.55
CA CYS A 11 -3.79 -1.22 5.79
C CYS A 11 -4.66 -0.46 6.79
N LYS A 12 -5.96 -0.35 6.53
CA LYS A 12 -6.95 0.09 7.51
C LYS A 12 -8.21 -0.76 7.42
N THR A 13 -9.09 -0.58 8.42
CA THR A 13 -10.44 -1.14 8.44
C THR A 13 -11.33 -0.70 7.26
N LYS A 14 -10.88 0.28 6.45
CA LYS A 14 -11.61 0.81 5.29
C LYS A 14 -10.90 0.54 3.97
N GLY A 15 -10.02 -0.45 3.91
CA GLY A 15 -9.29 -0.84 2.70
C GLY A 15 -7.79 -0.64 2.76
N ALA A 16 -7.17 -0.89 1.61
CA ALA A 16 -5.74 -0.76 1.37
C ALA A 16 -5.41 0.56 0.68
N PHE A 17 -4.27 1.15 1.04
CA PHE A 17 -3.78 2.41 0.47
C PHE A 17 -2.29 2.31 0.13
N LEU A 18 -1.89 3.02 -0.92
CA LEU A 18 -0.49 3.15 -1.32
C LEU A 18 -0.06 4.59 -1.12
N LEU A 19 1.01 4.79 -0.36
CA LEU A 19 1.61 6.10 -0.18
C LEU A 19 2.95 6.13 -0.91
N ARG A 20 3.10 7.08 -1.84
CA ARG A 20 4.36 7.32 -2.54
C ARG A 20 4.88 8.71 -2.18
N PRO A 21 6.01 8.80 -1.46
CA PRO A 21 6.68 10.07 -1.26
C PRO A 21 7.38 10.50 -2.55
N ASP A 22 7.45 11.81 -2.78
CA ASP A 22 8.38 12.36 -3.76
C ASP A 22 9.84 12.21 -3.27
N LYS A 23 10.79 12.44 -4.18
CA LYS A 23 12.23 12.31 -3.88
C LYS A 23 12.70 13.22 -2.74
N ASP A 24 12.01 14.33 -2.50
CA ASP A 24 12.32 15.27 -1.44
C ASP A 24 11.53 15.01 -0.14
N ASN A 25 10.69 13.98 -0.10
CA ASN A 25 9.70 13.68 0.96
C ASN A 25 8.75 14.84 1.32
N ARG A 26 8.58 15.82 0.43
CA ARG A 26 7.77 17.04 0.65
C ARG A 26 6.33 16.86 0.21
N HIS A 27 6.11 16.17 -0.90
CA HIS A 27 4.79 15.83 -1.40
C HIS A 27 4.60 14.32 -1.31
N ARG A 28 3.37 13.91 -1.03
CA ARG A 28 2.99 12.50 -0.97
C ARG A 28 1.73 12.31 -1.78
N SER A 29 1.75 11.38 -2.73
CA SER A 29 0.53 10.89 -3.36
C SER A 29 -0.02 9.72 -2.56
N ILE A 30 -1.34 9.68 -2.39
CA ILE A 30 -2.05 8.58 -1.76
C ILE A 30 -3.01 8.02 -2.79
N ASP A 31 -2.86 6.73 -3.09
CA ASP A 31 -3.81 5.99 -3.92
C ASP A 31 -4.67 5.06 -3.07
N GLY A 32 -5.90 4.86 -3.49
CA GLY A 32 -6.91 4.03 -2.83
C GLY A 32 -8.18 4.83 -2.50
N PRO A 33 -9.11 4.27 -1.70
CA PRO A 33 -9.04 2.94 -1.11
C PRO A 33 -9.13 1.82 -2.16
N PHE A 34 -8.29 0.80 -2.01
CA PHE A 34 -8.43 -0.47 -2.72
C PHE A 34 -9.24 -1.46 -1.88
N CYS A 35 -9.63 -2.57 -2.51
CA CYS A 35 -10.42 -3.63 -1.88
C CYS A 35 -11.85 -3.20 -1.48
N ASP A 36 -12.44 -2.23 -2.19
CA ASP A 36 -13.84 -1.78 -2.04
C ASP A 36 -14.28 -1.49 -0.59
N GLY A 37 -13.35 -1.02 0.24
CA GLY A 37 -13.63 -0.68 1.64
C GLY A 37 -13.62 -1.87 2.61
N TRP A 38 -13.27 -3.07 2.16
CA TRP A 38 -13.08 -4.23 3.05
C TRP A 38 -11.99 -3.94 4.09
N PRO A 39 -12.15 -4.37 5.35
CA PRO A 39 -11.07 -4.32 6.32
C PRO A 39 -9.86 -5.07 5.78
N ILE A 40 -8.70 -4.43 5.84
CA ILE A 40 -7.42 -5.06 5.50
C ILE A 40 -6.54 -4.99 6.73
N SER A 41 -6.03 -6.14 7.15
CA SER A 41 -5.16 -6.27 8.32
C SER A 41 -3.70 -6.46 7.92
N HIS A 42 -3.45 -7.08 6.76
CA HIS A 42 -2.10 -7.37 6.27
C HIS A 42 -1.94 -7.03 4.78
N MET A 43 -0.79 -6.45 4.43
CA MET A 43 -0.37 -6.26 3.04
C MET A 43 1.09 -6.64 2.88
N VAL A 44 1.43 -7.24 1.74
CA VAL A 44 2.81 -7.50 1.32
C VAL A 44 2.96 -7.17 -0.16
N GLY A 45 4.10 -6.61 -0.54
CA GLY A 45 4.42 -6.26 -1.92
C GLY A 45 5.71 -6.93 -2.36
N ASP A 46 5.72 -7.43 -3.58
CA ASP A 46 6.93 -7.90 -4.26
C ASP A 46 7.52 -6.74 -5.08
N PRO A 47 8.71 -6.24 -4.72
CA PRO A 47 9.35 -5.14 -5.44
C PRO A 47 9.87 -5.55 -6.84
N GLU A 48 10.08 -6.84 -7.11
CA GLU A 48 10.56 -7.31 -8.42
C GLU A 48 9.44 -7.33 -9.46
N THR A 49 8.23 -7.75 -9.07
CA THR A 49 7.08 -7.87 -9.97
C THR A 49 6.08 -6.72 -9.86
N GLY A 50 6.14 -5.94 -8.78
CA GLY A 50 5.14 -4.92 -8.45
C GLY A 50 3.80 -5.48 -7.97
N VAL A 51 3.69 -6.81 -7.78
CA VAL A 51 2.48 -7.45 -7.27
C VAL A 51 2.33 -7.15 -5.78
N MET A 52 1.10 -6.83 -5.37
CA MET A 52 0.75 -6.57 -3.98
C MET A 52 -0.43 -7.45 -3.58
N TRP A 53 -0.32 -8.07 -2.42
CA TRP A 53 -1.39 -8.86 -1.82
C TRP A 53 -1.91 -8.15 -0.58
N ALA A 54 -3.23 -8.03 -0.49
CA ALA A 54 -3.94 -7.49 0.65
C ALA A 54 -4.86 -8.57 1.20
N GLY A 55 -4.74 -8.85 2.49
CA GLY A 55 -5.49 -9.88 3.18
C GLY A 55 -6.05 -9.37 4.50
N ASP A 56 -7.24 -9.85 4.82
CA ASP A 56 -7.79 -9.73 6.16
C ASP A 56 -7.70 -11.08 6.87
N ASN A 57 -7.66 -11.05 8.19
CA ASN A 57 -7.63 -12.24 9.04
C ASN A 57 -9.00 -12.94 9.12
N GLY A 58 -10.06 -12.39 8.51
CA GLY A 58 -11.29 -13.13 8.25
C GLY A 58 -12.01 -13.61 9.51
N GLU A 59 -11.90 -12.87 10.62
CA GLU A 59 -12.72 -13.14 11.79
C GLU A 59 -14.15 -12.70 11.50
N THR A 60 -14.99 -13.66 11.13
CA THR A 60 -16.46 -13.57 11.24
C THR A 60 -16.92 -13.97 12.62
#